data_AF-A0A929C3E2-F1
#
_entry.id   AF-A0A929C3E2-F1
#
_cell.length_a   1.000
_cell.length_b   1.000
_cell.length_c   1.000
_cell.angle_alpha   90.00
_cell.angle_beta   90.00
_cell.angle_gamma   90.00
#
_symmetry.space_group_name_H-M   'P 1'
#
loop_
_entity.id
_entity.type
_entity.pdbx_description
1 polymer ?
#
loop_
_entity_poly.entity_id
_entity_poly.type
_entity_poly.pdbx_seq_one_letter_code
_entity_poly.pdbx_strand_id
1 'polypeptide(L)' 'MGKYPILKPREVVSILEALSFIEVRQRGSHKQYRHPDGRCTTVPFHKGRDISPILLR' A
#
# COMPACT_ATOMS: atom_id res chain seq x y z
N MET A 1 -0.96 3.23 22.62
CA MET A 1 -0.47 2.82 21.29
C MET A 1 -1.66 2.53 20.41
N GLY A 2 -1.70 3.01 19.15
CA GLY A 2 -2.76 2.62 18.22
C GLY A 2 -2.68 1.13 17.87
N LYS A 3 -3.82 0.48 17.57
CA LYS A 3 -3.89 -0.95 17.22
C LYS A 3 -3.05 -1.30 15.98
N TYR A 4 -2.90 -0.35 15.06
CA TYR A 4 -2.21 -0.53 13.79
C TYR A 4 -0.95 0.33 13.72
N PRO A 5 0.12 -0.14 13.06
CA PRO A 5 1.36 0.61 12.93
C PRO A 5 1.19 1.85 12.06
N ILE A 6 2.14 2.78 12.17
CA ILE A 6 2.33 3.85 11.19
C ILE A 6 3.41 3.36 10.23
N LEU A 7 3.12 3.30 8.93
CA LEU A 7 4.05 2.82 7.91
C LEU A 7 4.27 3.89 6.84
N LYS A 8 5.48 3.96 6.30
CA LYS A 8 5.77 4.73 5.09
C LYS A 8 5.15 4.04 3.88
N PRO A 9 4.78 4.79 2.82
CA PRO A 9 4.25 4.19 1.60
C PRO A 9 5.18 3.13 0.99
N ARG A 10 6.51 3.33 1.09
CA ARG A 10 7.50 2.36 0.61
C ARG A 10 7.45 1.03 1.37
N GLU A 11 7.20 1.06 2.68
CA GLU A 11 7.11 -0.16 3.50
C GLU A 11 5.88 -0.97 3.11
N VAL A 12 4.74 -0.30 2.88
CA VAL A 12 3.52 -0.96 2.39
C VAL A 12 3.73 -1.59 1.02
N VAL A 13 4.40 -0.90 0.09
CA VAL A 13 4.73 -1.45 -1.23
C VAL A 13 5.59 -2.70 -1.11
N SER A 14 6.67 -2.67 -0.33
CA SER A 14 7.54 -3.84 -0.14
C SER A 14 6.81 -5.03 0.49
N ILE A 15 5.89 -4.79 1.43
CA ILE A 15 5.05 -5.86 2.00
C ILE A 15 4.12 -6.45 0.94
N LEU A 16 3.47 -5.62 0.12
CA LEU A 16 2.59 -6.08 -0.95
C LEU A 16 3.34 -6.94 -1.98
N GLU A 17 4.52 -6.47 -2.42
CA GLU A 17 5.38 -7.21 -3.35
C GLU A 17 5.82 -8.56 -2.77
N ALA A 18 6.21 -8.60 -1.48
CA ALA A 18 6.54 -9.85 -0.79
C ALA A 18 5.34 -10.81 -0.69
N LEU A 19 4.12 -10.27 -0.62
CA LEU A 19 2.86 -11.03 -0.65
C LEU A 19 2.39 -11.33 -2.07
N SER A 20 3.24 -11.20 -3.10
CA SER A 20 2.92 -11.50 -4.52
C SER A 20 1.86 -10.59 -5.16
N PHE A 21 1.63 -9.41 -4.59
CA PHE A 21 0.91 -8.35 -5.32
C PHE A 21 1.85 -7.67 -6.31
N ILE A 22 1.34 -7.37 -7.51
CA ILE A 22 2.04 -6.60 -8.53
C ILE A 22 1.38 -5.25 -8.74
N GLU A 23 2.18 -4.20 -8.97
CA GLU A 23 1.64 -2.90 -9.37
C GLU A 23 1.07 -3.01 -10.79
N VAL A 24 -0.21 -2.70 -10.96
CA VAL A 24 -0.91 -2.79 -12.25
C VAL A 24 -1.21 -1.43 -12.88
N ARG A 25 -1.24 -0.36 -12.07
CA ARG A 25 -1.52 1.00 -12.54
C ARG A 25 -1.08 2.03 -11.52
N GLN A 26 -0.65 3.19 -12.01
CA GLN A 26 -0.52 4.41 -11.20
C GLN A 26 -1.36 5.55 -11.80
N ARG A 27 -2.07 6.29 -10.95
CA ARG A 27 -2.74 7.55 -11.32
C ARG A 27 -2.37 8.62 -10.30
N GLY A 28 -1.57 9.59 -10.71
CA GLY A 28 -1.01 10.59 -9.80
C GLY A 28 -0.20 9.90 -8.69
N SER A 29 -0.47 10.26 -7.44
CA SER A 29 0.19 9.69 -6.26
C SER A 29 -0.47 8.42 -5.73
N HIS A 30 -1.31 7.72 -6.50
CA HIS A 30 -1.96 6.48 -6.04
C HIS A 30 -1.54 5.32 -6.94
N LYS A 31 -1.03 4.26 -6.32
CA LYS A 31 -0.59 3.02 -6.97
C LYS A 31 -1.60 1.93 -6.72
N GLN A 32 -2.00 1.20 -7.75
CA GLN A 32 -2.92 0.08 -7.69
C GLN A 32 -2.17 -1.22 -7.82
N TYR A 33 -2.49 -2.16 -6.94
CA TYR A 33 -1.87 -3.47 -6.87
C TYR A 33 -2.91 -4.57 -7.05
N ARG A 34 -2.52 -5.67 -7.70
CA ARG A 34 -3.33 -6.86 -7.88
C ARG A 34 -2.54 -8.11 -7.53
N HIS A 35 -3.17 -9.05 -6.84
CA HIS A 35 -2.64 -10.37 -6.60
C HIS A 35 -3.25 -11.37 -7.61
N PRO A 36 -2.52 -12.41 -8.05
CA PRO A 36 -3.03 -13.42 -9.00
C PRO A 36 -4.33 -14.12 -8.56
N ASP A 37 -4.58 -14.22 -7.25
CA ASP A 37 -5.83 -14.76 -6.68
C ASP A 37 -7.05 -13.83 -6.79
N GLY A 38 -6.90 -12.66 -7.41
CA GLY A 38 -7.99 -11.71 -7.65
C GLY A 38 -8.11 -10.58 -6.64
N ARG A 39 -7.35 -10.59 -5.53
CA ARG A 39 -7.33 -9.45 -4.58
C ARG A 39 -6.73 -8.20 -5.23
N CYS A 40 -7.23 -7.04 -4.84
CA CYS A 40 -6.71 -5.74 -5.29
C CYS A 40 -6.69 -4.72 -4.16
N THR A 41 -5.76 -3.76 -4.25
CA THR A 41 -5.67 -2.64 -3.31
C THR A 41 -5.09 -1.40 -3.97
N THR A 42 -5.27 -0.24 -3.34
CA THR A 42 -4.70 1.03 -3.77
C THR A 42 -3.90 1.64 -2.63
N VAL A 43 -2.64 1.98 -2.88
CA VAL A 43 -1.72 2.59 -1.92
C VAL A 43 -1.53 4.07 -2.27
N PRO A 44 -1.86 5.01 -1.35
CA PRO A 44 -1.47 6.40 -1.51
C PRO A 44 0.05 6.53 -1.30
N PHE A 45 0.73 7.14 -2.27
CA PHE A 45 2.17 7.23 -2.41
C PHE A 45 2.61 8.69 -2.53
N HIS A 46 2.40 9.46 -1.47
CA HIS A 46 2.86 10.84 -1.37
C HIS A 46 4.25 10.91 -0.75
N LYS A 47 5.16 11.70 -1.34
CA LYS A 47 6.47 11.96 -0.74
C LYS A 47 6.28 12.72 0.59
N GLY A 48 6.90 12.24 1.66
CA GLY A 48 6.91 12.91 2.97
C GLY A 48 5.65 12.74 3.81
N ARG A 49 4.77 11.79 3.48
CA ARG A 49 3.62 11.41 4.32
C ARG A 49 3.61 9.92 4.61
N ASP A 50 3.29 9.58 5.84
CA ASP A 50 3.04 8.20 6.25
C ASP A 50 1.61 7.77 5.89
N ILE A 51 1.39 6.47 5.87
CA ILE A 51 0.09 5.86 5.70
C ILE A 51 -0.65 5.97 7.03
N SER A 52 -1.87 6.52 6.99
CA SER A 52 -2.73 6.57 8.17
C SER A 52 -3.00 5.15 8.68
N PRO A 53 -2.84 4.88 9.99
CA PRO A 53 -3.09 3.56 10.56
C PRO A 53 -4.49 2.99 10.26
N ILE A 54 -5.49 3.85 10.01
CA ILE A 54 -6.85 3.42 9.67
C ILE A 54 -6.95 2.74 8.30
N LEU A 55 -6.01 3.02 7.38
CA LEU A 55 -5.91 2.35 6.08
C LEU A 55 -5.28 0.96 6.18
N LEU A 56 -4.68 0.62 7.33
CA LEU A 56 -4.01 -0.66 7.59
C LEU A 56 -4.87 -1.61 8.44
N ARG A 57 -6.17 -1.32 8.53
CA ARG A 57 -7.08 -1.99 9.46
C ARG A 57 -7.55 -3.38 9.05
#